data_AF-A0A844I845-F1
#
_entry.id   AF-A0A844I845-F1
#
_cell.length_a   1.000
_cell.length_b   1.000
_cell.length_c   1.000
_cell.angle_alpha   90.00
_cell.angle_beta   90.00
_cell.angle_gamma   90.00
#
_symmetry.space_group_name_H-M   'P 1'
#
loop_
_entity.id
_entity.type
_entity.pdbx_description
1 polymer ?
#
loop_
_entity_poly.entity_id
_entity_poly.type
_entity_poly.pdbx_seq_one_letter_code
_entity_poly.pdbx_strand_id
1 'polypeptide(L)' 'MDYLAYGWSVEEMCRQHPYLTYSEAHATMGYYFDHQEEIDQEIKQEWEQVQESIKESVPSPFYSRMKAKGLL' A
#
# COMPACT_ATOMS: atom_id res chain seq x y z
N MET A 1 4.65 -1.67 -1.31
CA MET A 1 5.64 -1.74 -2.39
C MET A 1 6.46 -0.46 -2.37
N ASP A 2 7.62 -0.47 -1.72
CA ASP A 2 8.45 0.74 -1.52
C ASP A 2 8.97 1.32 -2.85
N TYR A 3 9.16 0.46 -3.85
CA TYR A 3 9.43 0.88 -5.22
C TYR A 3 8.30 1.76 -5.79
N LEU A 4 7.04 1.34 -5.69
CA LEU A 4 5.90 2.10 -6.22
C LEU A 4 5.56 3.33 -5.38
N ALA A 5 5.76 3.26 -4.06
CA ALA A 5 5.44 4.35 -3.15
C ALA A 5 6.51 5.45 -3.13
N TYR A 6 7.79 5.08 -3.21
CA TYR A 6 8.92 5.99 -2.98
C TYR A 6 9.97 5.98 -4.10
N GLY A 7 9.86 5.10 -5.09
CA GLY A 7 10.84 4.97 -6.17
C GLY A 7 12.17 4.36 -5.71
N TRP A 8 12.18 3.63 -4.59
CA TRP A 8 13.41 3.05 -4.04
C TRP A 8 13.98 1.95 -4.91
N SER A 9 15.31 1.91 -5.06
CA SER A 9 16.00 0.76 -5.62
C SER A 9 16.02 -0.40 -4.61
N VAL A 10 16.36 -1.62 -5.06
CA VAL A 10 16.48 -2.79 -4.18
C VAL A 10 17.47 -2.53 -3.03
N GLU A 11 18.59 -1.88 -3.32
CA GLU A 11 19.59 -1.54 -2.31
C GLU A 11 19.04 -0.57 -1.26
N GLU A 12 18.22 0.39 -1.69
CA GLU A 12 17.60 1.33 -0.76
C GLU A 12 16.52 0.64 0.08
N MET A 13 15.72 -0.24 -0.52
CA MET A 13 14.76 -1.08 0.21
C MET A 13 15.45 -1.92 1.30
N CYS A 14 16.56 -2.59 0.99
CA CYS A 14 17.33 -3.37 1.96
C CYS A 14 17.98 -2.50 3.05
N ARG A 15 18.34 -1.24 2.77
CA ARG A 15 18.83 -0.31 3.81
C ARG A 15 17.73 0.12 4.78
N GLN A 16 16.55 0.41 4.25
CA GLN A 16 15.40 0.87 5.04
C GLN A 16 14.71 -0.30 5.78
N HIS A 17 14.89 -1.53 5.29
CA HIS A 17 14.36 -2.76 5.87
C HIS A 17 15.49 -3.75 6.15
N PRO A 18 16.21 -3.63 7.29
CA PRO A 18 17.37 -4.48 7.59
C PRO A 18 17.09 -5.98 7.68
N TYR A 19 15.83 -6.39 7.80
CA TYR A 19 15.40 -7.78 7.82
C TYR A 19 15.21 -8.38 6.41
N LEU A 20 15.17 -7.55 5.37
CA LEU A 20 14.98 -7.98 3.99
C LEU A 20 16.32 -8.41 3.40
N THR A 21 16.41 -9.66 2.92
CA THR A 21 17.62 -10.12 2.26
C THR A 21 17.71 -9.59 0.83
N TYR A 22 18.92 -9.29 0.36
CA TYR A 22 19.13 -8.84 -1.03
C TYR A 22 18.59 -9.84 -2.05
N SER A 23 18.75 -11.14 -1.80
CA SER A 23 18.24 -12.19 -2.68
C SER A 23 16.73 -12.15 -2.82
N GLU A 24 16.00 -12.02 -1.71
CA GLU A 24 14.53 -11.95 -1.73
C GLU A 24 14.04 -10.65 -2.37
N ALA A 25 14.71 -9.53 -2.09
CA ALA A 25 14.36 -8.24 -2.66
C ALA A 25 14.54 -8.24 -4.18
N HIS A 26 15.68 -8.72 -4.68
CA HIS A 26 15.91 -8.84 -6.12
C HIS A 26 14.98 -9.85 -6.79
N ALA A 27 14.73 -11.01 -6.17
CA ALA A 27 13.82 -12.01 -6.72
C ALA A 27 12.38 -11.47 -6.84
N THR A 28 11.91 -10.80 -5.79
CA THR A 28 10.58 -10.16 -5.77
C THR A 28 10.47 -9.07 -6.84
N MET A 29 11.49 -8.21 -6.97
CA MET A 29 11.49 -7.16 -7.99
C MET A 29 11.54 -7.73 -9.41
N GLY A 30 12.30 -8.81 -9.64
CA GLY A 30 12.29 -9.52 -10.92
C GLY A 30 10.90 -10.05 -11.25
N TYR A 31 10.26 -10.74 -10.30
CA TYR A 31 8.90 -11.23 -10.48
C TYR A 31 7.89 -10.10 -10.77
N TYR A 32 8.00 -8.97 -10.06
CA TYR A 32 7.17 -7.81 -10.30
C TYR A 32 7.31 -7.28 -11.73
N PHE A 33 8.53 -7.11 -12.23
CA PHE A 33 8.73 -6.61 -13.60
C PHE A 33 8.25 -7.59 -14.67
N ASP A 34 8.35 -8.91 -14.41
CA ASP A 34 7.83 -9.93 -15.31
C ASP A 34 6.28 -9.94 -15.36
N HIS A 35 5.60 -9.46 -14.31
CA HIS A 35 4.13 -9.48 -14.15
C HIS A 35 3.55 -8.08 -13.85
N GLN A 36 4.22 -7.03 -14.33
CA GLN A 36 3.95 -5.66 -13.86
C GLN A 36 2.50 -5.23 -14.13
N GLU A 37 1.98 -5.52 -15.32
CA GLU A 37 0.61 -5.14 -15.68
C GLU A 37 -0.44 -5.82 -14.78
N GLU A 38 -0.26 -7.11 -14.48
CA GLU A 38 -1.16 -7.87 -13.62
C GLU A 38 -1.19 -7.29 -12.21
N ILE A 39 -0.01 -7.06 -11.62
CA ILE A 39 0.11 -6.55 -10.26
C ILE A 39 -0.38 -5.10 -10.17
N ASP A 40 -0.07 -4.26 -11.13
CA ASP A 40 -0.55 -2.87 -11.15
C ASP A 40 -2.08 -2.80 -11.28
N GLN A 41 -2.69 -3.72 -12.04
CA GLN A 41 -4.14 -3.85 -12.12
C GLN A 41 -4.75 -4.32 -10.81
N GLU A 42 -4.17 -5.31 -10.14
CA GLU A 42 -4.62 -5.80 -8.83
C GLU A 42 -4.58 -4.68 -7.78
N ILE A 43 -3.46 -3.96 -7.67
CA ILE A 43 -3.29 -2.81 -6.76
C ILE A 43 -4.39 -1.77 -6.99
N LYS A 44 -4.69 -1.47 -8.27
CA LYS A 44 -5.73 -0.49 -8.61
C LYS A 44 -7.12 -0.98 -8.20
N GLN A 45 -7.43 -2.24 -8.48
CA GLN A 45 -8.73 -2.84 -8.13
C GLN A 45 -8.94 -2.85 -6.62
N GLU A 46 -7.95 -3.27 -5.85
CA GLU A 46 -8.01 -3.24 -4.38
C GLU A 46 -8.20 -1.82 -3.85
N TRP A 47 -7.48 -0.85 -4.43
CA TRP A 47 -7.63 0.55 -4.05
C TRP A 47 -9.06 1.06 -4.28
N GLU A 48 -9.63 0.79 -5.46
CA GLU A 48 -11.00 1.17 -5.80
C GLU A 48 -12.03 0.52 -4.86
N GLN A 49 -11.86 -0.77 -4.54
CA GLN A 49 -12.71 -1.49 -3.58
C GLN A 49 -12.66 -0.87 -2.19
N VAL A 50 -11.48 -0.50 -1.70
CA VAL A 50 -11.35 0.17 -0.40
C VAL A 50 -12.05 1.53 -0.43
N GLN A 51 -11.89 2.32 -1.50
CA GLN A 51 -12.58 3.62 -1.61
C GLN A 51 -14.10 3.48 -1.64
N GLU A 52 -14.63 2.46 -2.30
CA GLU A 52 -16.06 2.15 -2.29
C GLU A 52 -16.52 1.75 -0.89
N SER A 53 -15.79 0.84 -0.22
CA SER A 53 -16.11 0.40 1.14
C SER A 53 -16.15 1.56 2.15
N ILE A 54 -15.26 2.54 2.01
CA ILE A 54 -15.21 3.73 2.87
C ILE A 54 -16.44 4.63 2.65
N LYS A 55 -16.88 4.78 1.39
CA LYS A 55 -18.08 5.58 1.06
C LYS A 55 -19.36 4.94 1.59
N GLU A 56 -19.44 3.61 1.53
CA GLU A 56 -20.59 2.84 2.02
C GLU A 56 -20.59 2.67 3.55
N SER A 57 -19.43 2.83 4.19
CA SER A 57 -19.28 2.73 5.64
C SER A 57 -20.04 3.87 6.34
N VAL A 58 -21.02 3.50 7.18
CA VAL A 58 -21.67 4.45 8.08
C VAL A 58 -20.71 4.78 9.23
N PRO A 59 -20.36 6.06 9.46
CA PRO A 59 -19.46 6.42 10.55
C PRO A 59 -20.02 5.97 11.89
N SER A 60 -19.16 5.42 12.75
CA SER A 60 -19.59 5.00 14.07
C SER A 60 -20.14 6.18 14.88
N PRO A 61 -21.12 5.97 15.78
CA PRO A 61 -21.64 7.04 16.62
C PRO A 61 -20.56 7.76 17.44
N PHE A 62 -19.49 7.05 17.82
CA PHE A 62 -18.34 7.65 18.50
C PHE A 62 -17.59 8.63 17.59
N TYR A 63 -17.27 8.22 16.37
CA TYR A 63 -16.57 9.06 15.39
C TYR A 63 -17.36 10.34 15.11
N SER A 64 -18.68 10.22 14.87
CA SER A 64 -19.56 11.37 14.63
C SER A 64 -19.57 12.36 15.81
N ARG A 65 -19.60 11.86 17.06
CA ARG A 65 -19.52 12.71 18.26
C ARG A 65 -18.17 13.41 18.40
N MET A 66 -17.07 12.71 18.11
CA MET A 66 -15.72 13.29 18.23
C MET A 66 -15.46 14.35 17.17
N LYS A 67 -15.89 14.11 15.92
CA LYS A 67 -15.83 15.08 14.82
C LYS A 67 -16.66 16.34 15.12
N ALA A 68 -17.88 16.18 15.65
CA ALA A 68 -18.72 17.32 16.04
C ALA A 68 -18.11 18.20 17.15
N LYS A 69 -17.18 17.65 17.93
CA LYS A 69 -16.44 18.37 18.99
C LYS A 69 -15.12 19.00 18.50
N GLY A 70 -14.76 18.84 17.22
CA GLY A 70 -13.51 19.35 16.66
C GLY A 70 -12.24 18.64 17.16
N LEU A 71 -12.39 17.42 17.67
CA LEU A 71 -11.29 16.61 18.23
C LEU A 71 -10.69 15.64 17.20
N LEU A 72 -11.25 15.61 15.98
CA LEU A 72 -10.84 14.83 14.82
C LEU A 72 -10.93 15.71 13.56
#